data_AF-A0A653DQP4-F1
#
_entry.id   AF-A0A653DQP4-F1
#
_cell.length_a   1.000
_cell.length_b   1.000
_cell.length_c   1.000
_cell.angle_alpha   90.00
_cell.angle_beta   90.00
_cell.angle_gamma   90.00
#
_symmetry.space_group_name_H-M   'P 1'
#
loop_
_entity.id
_entity.type
_entity.pdbx_description
1 polymer ?
#
loop_
_entity_poly.entity_id
_entity_poly.type
_entity_poly.pdbx_seq_one_letter_code
_entity_poly.pdbx_strand_id
1 'polypeptide(L)'
;MSRESDDEKHAVFVTPPYCKTKCKDADLVFDEDEIPLSTLEISDPGHILRLCESLTDRSTKRLELKINRYLKLETLSEMVFMINLLTVSEEAVITVLYDKILESPKRTPLADDTIGNIIKYKDECLICAETLDPKIQGLIDEVIPKGSGELTIVPIVAKEQRSKVLKFDYML
;
A
#
# COMPACT_ATOMS: atom_id res chain seq x y z
N MET A 1 -7.07 -4.66 62.69
CA MET A 1 -6.46 -5.55 61.68
C MET A 1 -7.09 -5.21 60.34
N SER A 2 -6.44 -4.34 59.57
CA SER A 2 -6.87 -4.02 58.20
C SER A 2 -5.60 -4.10 57.35
N ARG A 3 -5.53 -5.12 56.49
CA ARG A 3 -4.45 -5.30 55.52
C ARG A 3 -4.86 -4.56 54.25
N GLU A 4 -4.20 -3.45 53.96
CA GLU A 4 -4.08 -2.93 52.60
C GLU A 4 -3.11 -3.86 51.86
N SER A 5 -3.56 -4.42 50.74
CA SER A 5 -2.74 -5.25 49.87
C SER A 5 -2.36 -4.43 48.65
N ASP A 6 -1.15 -3.88 48.67
CA ASP A 6 -0.49 -3.27 47.52
C ASP A 6 -0.02 -4.38 46.55
N ASP A 7 -0.78 -4.57 45.47
CA ASP A 7 -0.36 -5.38 44.32
C ASP A 7 0.56 -4.52 43.41
N GLU A 8 1.83 -4.38 43.78
CA GLU A 8 2.87 -3.86 42.89
C GLU A 8 3.23 -4.91 41.82
N LYS A 9 2.55 -4.85 40.68
CA LYS A 9 2.99 -5.53 39.46
C LYS A 9 4.18 -4.78 38.86
N HIS A 10 5.40 -5.22 39.17
CA HIS A 10 6.62 -4.73 38.53
C HIS A 10 6.59 -5.03 37.02
N ALA A 11 6.39 -3.99 36.20
CA ALA A 11 6.59 -4.06 34.77
C ALA A 11 8.09 -4.23 34.46
N VAL A 12 8.45 -5.36 33.84
CA VAL A 12 9.85 -5.74 33.54
C VAL A 12 10.49 -4.83 32.47
N PHE A 13 9.69 -4.02 31.77
CA PHE A 13 10.19 -3.12 30.73
C PHE A 13 9.54 -1.74 30.84
N VAL A 14 10.34 -0.71 30.57
CA VAL A 14 9.86 0.67 30.45
C VAL A 14 8.99 0.76 29.20
N THR A 15 7.71 1.04 29.40
CA THR A 15 6.76 1.24 28.31
C THR A 15 7.25 2.35 27.38
N PRO A 16 7.40 2.10 26.06
CA PRO A 16 7.87 3.10 25.10
C PRO A 16 6.99 4.37 25.11
N PRO A 17 7.56 5.55 24.80
CA PRO A 17 6.88 6.84 24.98
C PRO A 17 5.66 7.06 24.08
N TYR A 18 5.42 6.19 23.10
CA TYR A 18 4.25 6.23 22.22
C TYR A 18 3.09 5.33 22.70
N CYS A 19 3.30 4.51 23.72
CA CYS A 19 2.24 3.67 24.29
C CYS A 19 1.48 4.45 25.36
N LYS A 20 0.21 4.78 25.09
CA LYS A 20 -0.68 5.40 26.10
C LYS A 20 -0.92 4.41 27.23
N THR A 21 -0.51 4.76 28.45
CA THR A 21 -0.65 3.89 29.64
C THR A 21 -2.10 3.81 30.15
N LYS A 22 -2.98 4.71 29.71
CA LYS A 22 -4.41 4.72 30.03
C LYS A 22 -5.19 5.26 28.82
N CYS A 23 -6.01 4.42 28.18
CA CYS A 23 -7.05 4.89 27.28
C CYS A 23 -8.17 5.51 28.13
N LYS A 24 -8.64 6.70 27.76
CA LYS A 24 -9.88 7.25 28.32
C LYS A 24 -11.06 6.57 27.63
N ASP A 25 -12.18 6.38 28.30
CA ASP A 25 -13.38 5.75 27.68
C ASP A 25 -13.86 6.53 26.45
N ALA A 26 -13.58 7.84 26.38
CA ALA A 26 -13.85 8.68 25.21
C ALA A 26 -12.94 8.37 23.99
N ASP A 27 -11.78 7.75 24.19
CA ASP A 27 -10.90 7.28 23.09
C ASP A 27 -11.35 5.89 22.58
N LEU A 28 -12.38 5.27 23.18
CA LEU A 28 -12.93 3.96 22.81
C LEU A 28 -14.29 4.04 22.09
N VAL A 29 -14.81 5.26 21.86
CA VAL A 29 -16.03 5.44 21.07
C VAL A 29 -15.68 5.22 19.62
N PHE A 30 -15.92 4.00 19.14
CA PHE A 30 -15.97 3.68 17.73
C PHE A 30 -17.17 4.42 17.12
N ASP A 31 -16.93 5.20 16.08
CA ASP A 31 -18.00 5.75 15.26
C ASP A 31 -18.65 4.58 14.52
N GLU A 32 -19.90 4.24 14.85
CA GLU A 32 -20.59 3.07 14.28
C GLU A 32 -20.84 3.22 12.76
N ASP A 33 -20.67 4.42 12.21
CA ASP A 33 -20.72 4.73 10.78
C ASP A 33 -19.38 4.51 10.06
N GLU A 34 -18.27 4.23 10.77
CA GLU A 34 -17.02 3.80 10.13
C GLU A 34 -17.14 2.32 9.72
N ILE A 35 -17.20 2.09 8.40
CA ILE A 35 -17.14 0.75 7.78
C ILE A 35 -16.09 -0.07 8.52
N PRO A 36 -16.42 -1.23 9.12
CA PRO A 36 -15.47 -2.00 9.88
C PRO A 36 -14.31 -2.34 8.94
N LEU A 37 -13.15 -1.74 9.22
CA LEU A 37 -11.89 -2.10 8.59
C LEU A 37 -11.76 -3.60 8.76
N SER A 38 -11.90 -4.34 7.67
CA SER A 38 -11.79 -5.79 7.62
C SER A 38 -10.63 -6.21 8.50
N THR A 39 -10.92 -7.01 9.54
CA THR A 39 -9.92 -7.51 10.49
C THR A 39 -8.82 -8.20 9.71
N LEU A 40 -7.71 -7.49 9.54
CA LEU A 40 -6.55 -7.96 8.80
C LEU A 40 -5.87 -8.99 9.69
N GLU A 41 -6.13 -10.28 9.47
CA GLU A 41 -5.35 -11.34 10.09
C GLU A 41 -3.93 -11.26 9.55
N ILE A 42 -3.04 -10.63 10.33
CA ILE A 42 -1.63 -10.47 9.94
C ILE A 42 -0.99 -11.84 9.90
N SER A 43 -0.78 -12.34 8.69
CA SER A 43 0.07 -13.49 8.42
C SER A 43 1.50 -13.07 8.74
N ASP A 44 2.03 -13.51 9.88
CA ASP A 44 3.40 -13.30 10.38
C ASP A 44 4.03 -11.89 10.15
N PRO A 45 3.99 -10.97 11.13
CA PRO A 45 4.65 -9.67 11.02
C PRO A 45 6.18 -9.76 10.82
N GLY A 46 6.80 -10.92 11.07
CA GLY A 46 8.21 -11.14 10.81
C GLY A 46 8.58 -11.07 9.32
N HIS A 47 7.67 -11.46 8.42
CA HIS A 47 7.95 -11.48 6.98
C HIS A 47 8.14 -10.08 6.39
N ILE A 48 7.28 -9.13 6.74
CA ILE A 48 7.42 -7.74 6.28
C ILE A 48 8.69 -7.08 6.85
N LEU A 49 9.06 -7.38 8.10
CA LEU A 49 10.31 -6.86 8.69
C LEU A 49 11.56 -7.39 7.98
N ARG A 50 11.58 -8.67 7.62
CA ARG A 50 12.65 -9.27 6.81
C ARG A 50 12.71 -8.66 5.41
N LEU A 51 11.56 -8.37 4.79
CA LEU A 51 11.54 -7.63 3.53
C LEU A 51 12.24 -6.29 3.72
N CYS A 52 11.82 -5.49 4.71
CA CYS A 52 12.42 -4.18 5.00
C CYS A 52 13.94 -4.26 5.22
N GLU A 53 14.42 -5.23 5.99
CA GLU A 53 15.85 -5.48 6.19
C GLU A 53 16.57 -5.79 4.87
N SER A 54 15.92 -6.53 3.97
CA SER A 54 16.49 -6.90 2.68
C SER A 54 16.52 -5.76 1.66
N LEU A 55 15.75 -4.69 1.83
CA LEU A 55 15.61 -3.56 0.88
C LEU A 55 16.79 -2.56 0.97
N THR A 56 18.02 -3.06 0.82
CA THR A 56 19.27 -2.29 0.94
C THR A 56 19.99 -2.09 -0.40
N ASP A 57 19.43 -2.58 -1.51
CA ASP A 57 20.03 -2.41 -2.84
C ASP A 57 20.03 -0.93 -3.27
N ARG A 58 21.10 -0.51 -3.94
CA ARG A 58 21.18 0.82 -4.58
C ARG A 58 20.33 0.93 -5.86
N SER A 59 19.95 -0.19 -6.45
CA SER A 59 19.19 -0.23 -7.70
C SER A 59 17.70 -0.34 -7.41
N THR A 60 16.93 0.65 -7.85
CA THR A 60 15.47 0.67 -7.73
C THR A 60 14.82 -0.58 -8.34
N LYS A 61 15.31 -1.04 -9.49
CA LYS A 61 14.85 -2.28 -10.14
C LYS A 61 15.04 -3.52 -9.26
N ARG A 62 16.14 -3.59 -8.50
CA ARG A 62 16.40 -4.70 -7.56
C ARG A 62 15.53 -4.62 -6.31
N LEU A 63 15.23 -3.40 -5.85
CA LEU A 63 14.28 -3.19 -4.76
C LEU A 63 12.87 -3.61 -5.19
N GLU A 64 12.41 -3.13 -6.35
CA GLU A 64 11.12 -3.51 -6.96
C GLU A 64 11.01 -5.02 -7.14
N LEU A 65 12.07 -5.69 -7.60
CA LEU A 65 12.12 -7.15 -7.71
C LEU A 65 11.86 -7.87 -6.37
N LYS A 66 12.44 -7.37 -5.28
CA LYS A 66 12.24 -7.95 -3.93
C LYS A 66 10.81 -7.74 -3.44
N ILE A 67 10.25 -6.55 -3.68
CA ILE A 67 8.87 -6.22 -3.32
C ILE A 67 7.90 -7.10 -4.11
N ASN A 68 8.05 -7.22 -5.43
CA ASN A 68 7.17 -8.05 -6.26
C ASN A 68 7.21 -9.52 -5.83
N ARG A 69 8.40 -10.05 -5.48
CA ARG A 69 8.54 -11.41 -4.96
C ARG A 69 7.82 -11.61 -3.63
N TYR A 70 7.97 -10.66 -2.71
CA TYR A 70 7.25 -10.69 -1.44
C TYR A 70 5.73 -10.68 -1.67
N LEU A 71 5.24 -9.71 -2.43
CA LEU A 71 3.80 -9.57 -2.69
C LEU A 71 3.24 -10.83 -3.33
N LYS A 72 3.92 -11.41 -4.33
CA LYS A 72 3.47 -12.65 -4.94
C LYS A 72 3.29 -13.79 -3.93
N LEU A 73 4.24 -13.95 -3.01
CA LEU A 73 4.19 -15.02 -2.01
C LEU A 73 3.04 -14.79 -1.02
N GLU A 74 2.84 -13.55 -0.58
CA GLU A 74 1.82 -13.21 0.41
C GLU A 74 0.40 -13.17 -0.19
N THR A 75 0.25 -12.79 -1.46
CA THR A 75 -1.07 -12.71 -2.14
C THR A 75 -1.42 -13.96 -2.93
N LEU A 76 -0.50 -14.94 -3.02
CA LEU A 76 -0.62 -16.13 -3.87
C LEU A 76 -0.94 -15.80 -5.34
N SER A 77 -0.59 -14.60 -5.79
CA SER A 77 -0.85 -14.18 -7.17
C SER A 77 0.07 -14.90 -8.14
N GLU A 78 -0.39 -15.10 -9.38
CA GLU A 78 0.47 -15.68 -10.42
C GLU A 78 1.55 -14.68 -10.88
N MET A 79 1.15 -13.41 -11.00
CA MET A 79 1.97 -12.31 -11.50
C MET A 79 1.79 -11.07 -10.63
N VAL A 80 2.89 -10.36 -10.38
CA VAL A 80 2.90 -9.07 -9.68
C VAL A 80 3.88 -8.13 -10.40
N PHE A 81 3.48 -6.88 -10.57
CA PHE A 81 4.33 -5.81 -11.11
C PHE A 81 3.87 -4.46 -10.58
N MET A 82 4.73 -3.45 -10.68
CA MET A 82 4.41 -2.08 -10.31
C MET A 82 4.38 -1.18 -11.54
N ILE A 83 3.40 -0.28 -11.58
CA ILE A 83 3.32 0.78 -12.58
C ILE A 83 3.75 2.07 -11.89
N ASN A 84 4.92 2.58 -12.26
CA ASN A 84 5.42 3.85 -11.74
C ASN A 84 4.83 5.00 -12.56
N LEU A 85 4.12 5.90 -11.90
CA LEU A 85 3.58 7.12 -12.52
C LEU A 85 4.57 8.26 -12.34
N LEU A 86 5.23 8.67 -13.42
CA LEU A 86 6.22 9.73 -13.42
C LEU A 86 5.55 11.05 -13.76
N THR A 87 5.40 11.93 -12.75
CA THR A 87 4.70 13.22 -12.90
C THR A 87 5.45 14.21 -13.80
N VAL A 88 6.78 14.17 -13.81
CA VAL A 88 7.60 15.14 -14.56
C VAL A 88 7.59 14.86 -16.06
N SER A 89 7.61 13.58 -16.44
CA SER A 89 7.57 13.13 -17.83
C SER A 89 6.17 12.69 -18.28
N GLU A 90 5.17 12.80 -17.40
CA GLU A 90 3.78 12.42 -17.64
C GLU A 90 3.66 11.03 -18.29
N GLU A 91 4.35 10.04 -17.72
CA GLU A 91 4.40 8.68 -18.26
C GLU A 91 4.17 7.63 -17.17
N ALA A 92 3.54 6.53 -17.55
CA ALA A 92 3.48 5.31 -16.76
C ALA A 92 4.55 4.33 -17.23
N VAL A 93 5.30 3.74 -16.29
CA VAL A 93 6.46 2.90 -16.59
C VAL A 93 6.45 1.60 -15.80
N ILE A 94 6.60 0.47 -16.49
CA ILE A 94 6.87 -0.85 -15.92
C ILE A 94 8.32 -1.22 -16.21
N THR A 95 9.09 -1.52 -15.16
CA THR A 95 10.52 -1.88 -15.30
C THR A 95 10.83 -3.31 -14.87
N VAL A 96 10.02 -3.87 -13.99
CA VAL A 96 10.13 -5.25 -13.52
C VAL A 96 8.78 -5.93 -13.70
N LEU A 97 8.81 -7.08 -14.36
CA LEU A 97 7.65 -7.94 -14.50
C LEU A 97 7.92 -9.20 -13.69
N TYR A 98 7.10 -9.45 -12.67
CA TYR A 98 7.26 -10.60 -11.78
C TYR A 98 8.67 -10.65 -11.15
N ASP A 99 9.48 -11.65 -11.50
CA ASP A 99 10.83 -11.88 -10.99
C ASP A 99 11.92 -11.48 -12.00
N LYS A 100 11.53 -10.79 -13.08
CA LYS A 100 12.41 -10.43 -14.19
C LYS A 100 12.47 -8.92 -14.39
N ILE A 101 13.69 -8.41 -14.40
CA ILE A 101 13.97 -7.03 -14.83
C ILE A 101 13.88 -6.97 -16.36
N LEU A 102 13.09 -6.04 -16.89
CA LEU A 102 12.98 -5.84 -18.33
C LEU A 102 14.24 -5.15 -18.89
N GLU A 103 14.72 -5.64 -20.03
CA GLU A 103 15.83 -5.02 -20.78
C GLU A 103 15.43 -3.61 -21.25
N SER A 104 14.23 -3.50 -21.82
CA SER A 104 13.58 -2.25 -22.18
C SER A 104 12.33 -2.02 -21.32
N PRO A 105 12.23 -0.92 -20.56
CA PRO A 105 11.01 -0.58 -19.83
C PRO A 105 9.81 -0.42 -20.77
N LYS A 106 8.64 -0.86 -20.33
CA LYS A 106 7.37 -0.57 -21.02
C LYS A 106 6.85 0.77 -20.54
N ARG A 107 6.48 1.63 -21.47
CA ARG A 107 6.14 3.02 -21.20
C ARG A 107 4.92 3.43 -22.00
N THR A 108 4.05 4.22 -21.39
CA THR A 108 2.94 4.86 -22.09
C THR A 108 2.80 6.30 -21.56
N PRO A 109 2.56 7.30 -22.42
CA PRO A 109 2.24 8.64 -21.95
C PRO A 109 0.94 8.59 -21.15
N LEU A 110 0.79 9.41 -20.13
CA LEU A 110 -0.47 9.58 -19.40
C LEU A 110 -1.33 10.63 -20.10
N ALA A 111 -2.59 10.78 -19.69
CA ALA A 111 -3.40 11.93 -20.05
C ALA A 111 -3.30 12.99 -18.95
N ASP A 112 -3.56 14.25 -19.30
CA ASP A 112 -3.74 15.31 -18.33
C ASP A 112 -4.88 14.86 -17.38
N ASP A 113 -4.60 14.80 -16.07
CA ASP A 113 -5.48 14.36 -14.97
C ASP A 113 -5.50 12.86 -14.59
N THR A 114 -4.79 11.95 -15.27
CA THR A 114 -4.78 10.51 -14.88
C THR A 114 -4.35 10.29 -13.42
N ILE A 115 -3.34 11.05 -12.96
CA ILE A 115 -2.80 10.94 -11.59
C ILE A 115 -3.82 11.45 -10.56
N GLY A 116 -4.51 12.56 -10.85
CA GLY A 116 -5.54 13.10 -9.98
C GLY A 116 -6.72 12.15 -9.82
N ASN A 117 -7.10 11.48 -10.90
CA ASN A 117 -8.19 10.50 -10.88
C ASN A 117 -7.84 9.27 -10.04
N ILE A 118 -6.64 8.69 -10.20
CA ILE A 118 -6.18 7.53 -9.39
C ILE A 118 -6.16 7.86 -7.90
N ILE A 119 -5.82 9.10 -7.53
CA ILE A 119 -5.81 9.54 -6.13
C ILE A 119 -7.23 9.65 -5.57
N LYS A 120 -8.22 10.09 -6.35
CA LYS A 120 -9.63 10.14 -5.94
C LYS A 120 -10.25 8.76 -5.73
N TYR A 121 -9.83 7.77 -6.54
CA TYR A 121 -10.28 6.38 -6.38
C TYR A 121 -9.69 5.67 -5.16
N LYS A 122 -8.86 6.34 -4.34
CA LYS A 122 -8.24 5.74 -3.14
C LYS A 122 -9.27 5.20 -2.13
N ASP A 123 -10.49 5.72 -2.14
CA ASP A 123 -11.52 5.35 -1.17
C ASP A 123 -12.40 4.18 -1.65
N GLU A 124 -12.28 3.79 -2.92
CA GLU A 124 -12.94 2.61 -3.49
C GLU A 124 -11.85 1.68 -4.05
N CYS A 125 -11.60 0.53 -3.40
CA CYS A 125 -10.70 -0.48 -3.97
C CYS A 125 -11.07 -0.72 -5.44
N LEU A 126 -10.15 -0.42 -6.37
CA LEU A 126 -10.37 -0.60 -7.80
C LEU A 126 -10.33 -2.09 -8.12
N ILE A 127 -11.50 -2.73 -7.99
CA ILE A 127 -11.69 -4.16 -8.30
C ILE A 127 -11.74 -4.38 -9.82
N CYS A 128 -12.07 -3.35 -10.61
CA CYS A 128 -12.18 -3.47 -12.07
C CYS A 128 -11.17 -2.58 -12.80
N ALA A 129 -10.43 -3.19 -13.72
CA ALA A 129 -9.51 -2.47 -14.60
C ALA A 129 -10.24 -1.50 -15.55
N GLU A 130 -11.53 -1.73 -15.82
CA GLU A 130 -12.35 -0.97 -16.79
C GLU A 130 -12.50 0.53 -16.48
N THR A 131 -12.32 0.94 -15.23
CA THR A 131 -12.38 2.35 -14.80
C THR A 131 -11.02 3.05 -14.83
N LEU A 132 -9.93 2.34 -15.15
CA LEU A 132 -8.62 2.94 -15.31
C LEU A 132 -8.49 3.71 -16.63
N ASP A 133 -7.51 4.61 -16.65
CA ASP A 133 -7.10 5.28 -17.88
C ASP A 133 -6.81 4.24 -18.99
N PRO A 134 -7.39 4.41 -20.20
CA PRO A 134 -7.22 3.46 -21.30
C PRO A 134 -5.77 3.19 -21.68
N LYS A 135 -4.87 4.16 -21.46
CA LYS A 135 -3.44 3.98 -21.75
C LYS A 135 -2.78 3.09 -20.70
N ILE A 136 -3.20 3.19 -19.43
CA ILE A 136 -2.77 2.28 -18.36
C ILE A 136 -3.32 0.88 -18.61
N GLN A 137 -4.60 0.76 -19.01
CA GLN A 137 -5.17 -0.52 -19.43
C GLN A 137 -4.38 -1.15 -20.59
N GLY A 138 -4.06 -0.37 -21.62
CA GLY A 138 -3.24 -0.85 -22.74
C GLY A 138 -1.84 -1.31 -22.32
N LEU A 139 -1.24 -0.64 -21.32
CA LEU A 139 0.03 -1.06 -20.73
C LEU A 139 -0.10 -2.39 -19.97
N ILE A 140 -1.21 -2.58 -19.24
CA ILE A 140 -1.54 -3.83 -18.53
C ILE A 140 -1.76 -4.96 -19.54
N ASP A 141 -2.54 -4.74 -20.59
CA ASP A 141 -2.83 -5.72 -21.65
C ASP A 141 -1.57 -6.15 -22.43
N GLU A 142 -0.55 -5.30 -22.49
CA GLU A 142 0.73 -5.63 -23.12
C GLU A 142 1.55 -6.62 -22.28
N VAL A 143 1.42 -6.58 -20.95
CA VAL A 143 2.22 -7.39 -20.02
C VAL A 143 1.48 -8.60 -19.47
N ILE A 144 0.14 -8.54 -19.38
CA ILE A 144 -0.71 -9.62 -18.90
C ILE A 144 -1.14 -10.50 -20.09
N PRO A 145 -0.89 -11.81 -20.06
CA PRO A 145 -1.39 -12.73 -21.08
C PRO A 145 -2.92 -12.69 -21.18
N LYS A 146 -3.47 -12.77 -22.39
CA LYS A 146 -4.93 -12.84 -22.58
C LYS A 146 -5.51 -14.06 -21.87
N GLY A 147 -6.57 -13.85 -21.09
CA GLY A 147 -7.22 -14.91 -20.30
C GLY A 147 -6.53 -15.20 -18.97
N SER A 148 -5.59 -14.36 -18.54
CA SER A 148 -5.15 -14.32 -17.14
C SER A 148 -6.36 -14.00 -16.26
N GLY A 149 -6.47 -14.64 -15.09
CA GLY A 149 -7.67 -14.62 -14.25
C GLY A 149 -8.01 -13.26 -13.63
N GLU A 150 -8.28 -13.25 -12.32
CA GLU A 150 -8.67 -12.03 -11.61
C GLU A 150 -7.49 -11.05 -11.48
N LEU A 151 -7.78 -9.76 -11.69
CA LEU A 151 -6.80 -8.67 -11.60
C LEU A 151 -7.16 -7.74 -10.45
N THR A 152 -6.25 -7.57 -9.51
CA THR A 152 -6.40 -6.64 -8.37
C THR A 152 -5.41 -5.50 -8.48
N ILE A 153 -5.90 -4.25 -8.33
CA ILE A 153 -5.08 -3.05 -8.49
C ILE A 153 -5.15 -2.23 -7.21
N VAL A 154 -3.97 -1.93 -6.65
CA VAL A 154 -3.83 -1.22 -5.37
C VAL A 154 -3.02 0.06 -5.57
N PRO A 155 -3.63 1.25 -5.43
CA PRO A 155 -2.91 2.52 -5.59
C PRO A 155 -1.95 2.77 -4.43
N ILE A 156 -0.68 3.05 -4.73
CA ILE A 156 0.35 3.40 -3.74
C ILE A 156 0.50 4.91 -3.68
N VAL A 157 -0.04 5.53 -2.63
CA VAL A 157 0.02 6.99 -2.44
C VAL A 157 0.99 7.35 -1.31
N ALA A 158 1.98 8.18 -1.63
CA ALA A 158 2.96 8.70 -0.67
C ALA A 158 2.27 9.50 0.46
N LYS A 159 2.80 9.39 1.68
CA LYS A 159 2.21 10.06 2.86
C LYS A 159 2.12 11.57 2.70
N GLU A 160 3.10 12.23 2.07
CA GLU A 160 3.05 13.69 1.88
C GLU A 160 1.97 14.15 0.90
N GLN A 161 1.56 13.28 -0.04
CA GLN A 161 0.48 13.58 -0.97
C GLN A 161 -0.90 13.43 -0.32
N ARG A 162 -1.04 12.58 0.71
CA ARG A 162 -2.30 12.45 1.47
C ARG A 162 -2.75 13.77 2.11
N SER A 163 -1.81 14.57 2.62
CA SER A 163 -2.11 15.85 3.27
C SER A 163 -2.46 16.98 2.30
N LYS A 164 -2.06 16.88 1.03
CA LYS A 164 -2.42 17.86 -0.01
C LYS A 164 -3.82 17.60 -0.56
N VAL A 165 -4.24 16.34 -0.64
CA VAL A 165 -5.57 15.92 -1.10
C VAL A 165 -6.66 16.41 -0.13
N LEU A 166 -6.46 16.22 1.17
CA LEU A 166 -7.41 16.68 2.21
C LEU A 166 -7.60 18.21 2.24
N LYS A 167 -6.72 19.01 1.62
CA LYS A 167 -6.91 20.47 1.55
C LYS A 167 -7.85 20.91 0.43
N PHE A 168 -8.08 20.06 -0.58
CA PHE A 168 -8.97 20.40 -1.69
C PHE A 168 -10.45 20.20 -1.34
N ASP A 169 -10.78 19.27 -0.43
CA ASP A 169 -12.16 19.03 -0.02
C ASP A 169 -12.74 20.12 0.92
N TYR A 170 -11.89 20.94 1.55
CA TYR A 170 -12.35 22.06 2.40
C TYR A 170 -12.40 23.42 1.67
N MET A 171 -12.32 23.43 0.34
CA MET A 171 -12.41 24.66 -0.47
C MET A 171 -13.58 24.66 -1.47
N LEU A 172 -14.56 23.77 -1.32
CA LEU A 172 -15.84 23.82 -2.03
C LEU A 172 -16.99 24.14 -1.08
#